data_AF-E9UW47-F1
#
_entry.id   AF-E9UW47-F1
#
_cell.length_a   1.000
_cell.length_b   1.000
_cell.length_c   1.000
_cell.angle_alpha   90.00
_cell.angle_beta   90.00
_cell.angle_gamma   90.00
#
_symmetry.space_group_name_H-M   'P 1'
#
loop_
_entity.id
_entity.type
_entity.pdbx_description
1 polymer ?
#
loop_
_entity_poly.entity_id
_entity_poly.type
_entity_poly.pdbx_seq_one_letter_code
_entity_poly.pdbx_strand_id
1 'polypeptide(L)' 'MFFVGIDVVGDKVLEINADSPGGIQSIEWLYETDICPTIIEALRERASS' A
#
# COMPACT_ATOMS: atom_id res chain seq x y z
N MET A 1 -11.04 5.32 3.26
CA MET A 1 -9.63 5.51 2.88
C MET A 1 -8.72 4.92 3.96
N PHE A 2 -8.05 3.82 3.67
CA PHE A 2 -7.21 3.08 4.62
C PHE A 2 -5.81 2.74 4.05
N PHE A 3 -5.71 2.62 2.73
CA PHE A 3 -4.48 2.33 2.02
C PHE A 3 -4.39 3.25 0.80
N VAL A 4 -3.22 3.83 0.55
CA VAL A 4 -2.96 4.82 -0.52
C VAL A 4 -1.70 4.46 -1.27
N GLY A 5 -1.76 4.55 -2.60
CA GLY A 5 -0.61 4.48 -3.48
C GLY A 5 -0.15 5.89 -3.84
N ILE A 6 1.16 6.11 -3.86
CA ILE A 6 1.76 7.39 -4.24
C ILE A 6 2.73 7.14 -5.39
N ASP A 7 2.46 7.78 -6.52
CA ASP A 7 3.34 7.70 -7.68
C ASP A 7 4.36 8.84 -7.63
N VAL A 8 5.64 8.50 -7.66
CA VAL A 8 6.75 9.45 -7.50
C VAL A 8 7.72 9.30 -8.68
N VAL A 9 8.11 10.43 -9.26
CA VAL A 9 9.18 10.50 -10.27
C VAL A 9 10.20 11.53 -9.83
N GLY A 10 11.42 11.08 -9.55
CA GLY A 10 12.47 11.93 -8.97
C GLY A 10 12.04 12.44 -7.61
N ASP A 11 11.94 13.76 -7.47
CA ASP A 11 11.55 14.47 -6.25
C ASP A 11 10.09 14.94 -6.27
N LYS A 12 9.28 14.52 -7.25
CA LYS A 12 7.89 14.98 -7.44
C LYS A 12 6.88 13.87 -7.27
N VAL A 13 5.81 14.19 -6.54
CA VAL A 13 4.59 13.37 -6.48
C VAL A 13 3.74 13.66 -7.71
N LEU A 14 3.31 12.61 -8.40
CA LEU A 14 2.48 12.69 -9.61
C LEU A 14 1.02 12.35 -9.32
N GLU A 15 0.76 11.31 -8.54
CA GLU A 15 -0.59 10.83 -8.21
C GLU A 15 -0.68 10.35 -6.77
N ILE A 16 -1.87 10.52 -6.17
CA ILE A 16 -2.27 9.85 -4.94
C ILE A 16 -3.55 9.07 -5.24
N ASN A 17 -3.46 7.74 -5.27
CA ASN A 17 -4.60 6.85 -5.49
C ASN A 17 -5.06 6.25 -4.15
N ALA A 18 -6.31 6.51 -3.81
CA ALA A 18 -6.90 6.11 -2.54
C ALA A 18 -8.09 5.15 -2.66
N ASP A 19 -8.43 4.77 -3.89
CA ASP A 19 -9.56 3.89 -4.20
C ASP A 19 -9.08 2.45 -4.46
N SER A 20 -8.14 2.29 -5.38
CA SER A 20 -7.58 0.98 -5.75
C SER A 20 -6.09 1.07 -6.10
N PRO A 21 -5.22 1.38 -5.12
CA PRO A 21 -3.78 1.43 -5.36
C PRO A 21 -3.23 0.04 -5.72
N GLY A 22 -2.44 -0.02 -6.80
CA GLY A 22 -1.81 -1.24 -7.31
C GLY A 22 -0.38 -1.45 -6.82
N GLY A 23 0.31 -2.46 -7.39
CA GLY A 23 1.76 -2.66 -7.24
C GLY A 23 2.23 -3.52 -6.06
N ILE A 24 1.35 -3.89 -5.11
CA ILE A 24 1.73 -4.70 -3.93
C ILE A 24 2.42 -6.01 -4.33
N GLN A 25 1.81 -6.79 -5.22
CA GLN A 25 2.36 -8.09 -5.65
C GLN A 25 3.74 -7.93 -6.32
N SER A 26 3.95 -6.86 -7.07
CA SER A 26 5.24 -6.57 -7.69
C SER A 26 6.31 -6.27 -6.64
N ILE A 27 5.97 -5.56 -5.55
CA ILE A 27 6.87 -5.30 -4.43
C ILE A 27 7.18 -6.59 -3.68
N GLU A 28 6.18 -7.41 -3.38
CA GLU A 28 6.37 -8.71 -2.70
C GLU A 28 7.34 -9.61 -3.48
N TRP A 29 7.22 -9.65 -4.81
CA TRP A 29 8.10 -10.42 -5.68
C TRP A 29 9.51 -9.83 -5.75
N LEU A 30 9.63 -8.51 -5.90
CA LEU A 30 10.93 -7.85 -6.05
C LEU A 30 11.78 -7.89 -4.78
N TYR A 31 11.13 -7.80 -3.62
CA TYR A 31 11.80 -7.73 -2.32
C TYR A 31 11.69 -9.02 -1.49
N GLU A 32 11.10 -10.08 -2.06
CA GLU A 32 10.88 -11.37 -1.39
C GLU A 32 10.24 -11.20 0.00
N THR A 33 9.20 -10.37 0.07
CA THR A 33 8.55 -9.98 1.33
C THR A 33 7.05 -10.25 1.27
N ASP A 34 6.42 -10.48 2.43
CA ASP A 34 4.97 -10.68 2.56
C ASP A 34 4.35 -9.47 3.28
N ILE A 35 3.63 -8.65 2.51
CA ILE A 35 3.06 -7.38 2.97
C ILE A 35 1.61 -7.59 3.43
N CYS A 36 0.96 -8.64 2.93
CA CYS A 36 -0.44 -8.94 3.20
C CYS A 36 -0.78 -9.03 4.70
N PRO A 37 0.01 -9.71 5.57
CA PRO A 37 -0.24 -9.74 7.02
C PRO A 37 -0.27 -8.34 7.65
N THR A 38 0.64 -7.45 7.25
CA THR A 38 0.72 -6.09 7.79
C THR A 38 -0.53 -5.28 7.43
N ILE A 39 -1.00 -5.39 6.18
CA ILE A 39 -2.23 -4.70 5.74
C ILE A 39 -3.45 -5.23 6.51
N ILE A 40 -3.55 -6.55 6.66
CA ILE A 40 -4.67 -7.19 7.37
C ILE A 40 -4.68 -6.77 8.85
N GLU A 41 -3.53 -6.73 9.51
CA GLU A 41 -3.47 -6.35 10.92
C GLU A 41 -3.91 -4.90 11.12
N ALA A 42 -3.40 -3.99 10.29
CA ALA A 42 -3.76 -2.60 10.39
C ALA A 42 -5.27 -2.39 10.09
N LEU A 43 -5.88 -3.18 9.20
CA LEU A 43 -7.33 -3.17 8.98
C LEU A 43 -8.09 -3.63 10.22
N ARG A 44 -7.59 -4.69 10.89
CA ARG A 44 -8.20 -5.24 12.11
C ARG A 44 -8.15 -4.23 13.25
N GLU A 45 -7.01 -3.57 13.47
CA GLU A 45 -6.85 -2.54 14.48
C GLU A 45 -7.87 -1.41 14.28
N ARG A 46 -8.00 -0.92 13.04
CA ARG A 46 -9.00 0.10 12.69
C ARG A 46 -10.44 -0.38 12.86
N ALA A 47 -10.74 -1.62 12.48
CA ALA A 47 -12.10 -2.16 12.62
C ALA A 47 -12.51 -2.33 14.09
N SER A 48 -11.54 -2.37 15.00
CA SER A 48 -11.73 -2.58 16.43
C SER A 48 -11.68 -1.28 17.25
N SER A 49 -11.47 -0.13 16.60
CA SER A 49 -11.37 1.21 17.21
C SER A 49 -12.65 2.03 17.09
#